data_AF-A0A1Y2A278-F1
#
_entry.id   AF-A0A1Y2A278-F1
#
_cell.length_a   1.000
_cell.length_b   1.000
_cell.length_c   1.000
_cell.angle_alpha   90.00
_cell.angle_beta   90.00
_cell.angle_gamma   90.00
#
_symmetry.space_group_name_H-M   'P 1'
#
loop_
_entity.id
_entity.type
_entity.pdbx_description
1 polymer ?
#
loop_
_entity_poly.entity_id
_entity_poly.type
_entity_poly.pdbx_seq_one_letter_code
_entity_poly.pdbx_strand_id
1 'polypeptide(L)'
;MLSSRNSSSSSTSKPSPPPSKPSMLHRIRNAIGFNRSYNLALWFIFSGALFGFTLARFSYLNFRGIFCPKKSSGGNECYYYLNFPRYHVGIILHLATILPACLLVLFQFTPVIRQKFLLFHRINGYTVLLLFALSTAGALMIARHTFGGGLDTQSAVGFLALLTVGSFIISIINIKRLQIEQHRAWMLRGWFYAGCIITTRIIMIIAAMTISSPPDGGAYYTARPCDQLLFIHKTQNETLTYYPTCESYFNGSNSNHEAIVRATMNSTKASEITAALGVSFGMALWLALAIHAVGVEIYLHITPKEAERLRNVSFARQMEAGMKNSWNGGLAVQRLGDAETWVPREH
;
A
#
# COMPACT_ATOMS: atom_id res chain seq x y z
N MET A 1 -38.41 26.35 -78.03
CA MET A 1 -39.50 26.77 -77.12
C MET A 1 -39.29 26.06 -75.79
N LEU A 2 -39.34 26.82 -74.68
CA LEU A 2 -39.42 26.40 -73.26
C LEU A 2 -38.12 25.76 -72.71
N SER A 3 -37.23 26.39 -71.93
CA SER A 3 -37.30 27.29 -70.75
C SER A 3 -37.86 26.63 -69.48
N SER A 4 -36.97 26.39 -68.50
CA SER A 4 -37.13 26.45 -67.02
C SER A 4 -36.40 25.28 -66.32
N ARG A 5 -35.75 25.39 -65.15
CA ARG A 5 -35.34 26.49 -64.26
C ARG A 5 -34.23 25.88 -63.39
N ASN A 6 -33.09 26.56 -63.25
CA ASN A 6 -32.10 26.25 -62.22
C ASN A 6 -32.67 26.64 -60.86
N SER A 7 -32.75 25.70 -59.92
CA SER A 7 -32.94 25.99 -58.50
C SER A 7 -31.62 25.74 -57.76
N SER A 8 -30.83 26.79 -57.59
CA SER A 8 -29.70 26.85 -56.69
C SER A 8 -30.19 26.89 -55.24
N SER A 9 -30.13 25.77 -54.53
CA SER A 9 -30.31 25.76 -53.06
C SER A 9 -29.02 26.22 -52.39
N SER A 10 -28.99 27.45 -51.90
CA SER A 10 -27.94 27.94 -51.01
C SER A 10 -28.10 27.28 -49.63
N SER A 11 -27.28 26.27 -49.34
CA SER A 11 -27.13 25.76 -47.98
C SER A 11 -26.37 26.80 -47.15
N THR A 12 -27.09 27.62 -46.41
CA THR A 12 -26.52 28.48 -45.37
C THR A 12 -25.91 27.59 -44.28
N SER A 13 -24.58 27.47 -44.27
CA SER A 13 -23.83 26.82 -43.21
C SER A 13 -24.06 27.59 -41.91
N LYS A 14 -24.83 27.01 -40.98
CA LYS A 14 -24.94 27.53 -39.61
C LYS A 14 -23.53 27.61 -39.00
N PRO A 15 -23.17 28.71 -38.31
CA PRO A 15 -21.92 28.78 -37.57
C PRO A 15 -21.89 27.65 -36.55
N SER A 16 -20.82 26.87 -36.55
CA SER A 16 -20.54 25.90 -35.48
C SER A 16 -20.55 26.63 -34.13
N PRO A 17 -21.25 26.12 -33.11
CA PRO A 17 -21.30 26.76 -31.80
C PRO A 17 -19.89 26.91 -31.24
N PRO A 18 -19.60 28.00 -30.51
CA PRO A 18 -18.28 28.24 -29.93
C PRO A 18 -17.89 27.05 -29.04
N PRO A 19 -16.60 26.64 -29.02
CA PRO A 19 -16.16 25.51 -28.22
C PRO A 19 -16.56 25.76 -26.76
N SER A 20 -17.37 24.85 -26.22
CA SER A 20 -17.84 24.90 -24.83
C SER A 20 -16.64 25.09 -23.90
N LYS A 21 -16.72 26.04 -22.96
CA LYS A 21 -15.66 26.25 -21.97
C LYS A 21 -15.27 24.91 -21.36
N PRO A 22 -13.97 24.52 -21.36
CA PRO A 22 -13.57 23.21 -20.87
C PRO A 22 -13.98 23.08 -19.41
N SER A 23 -14.65 21.98 -19.08
CA SER A 23 -15.13 21.72 -17.72
C SER A 23 -13.98 21.79 -16.72
N MET A 24 -14.29 22.11 -15.46
CA MET A 24 -13.28 22.17 -14.39
C MET A 24 -12.49 20.85 -14.29
N LEU A 25 -13.15 19.71 -14.47
CA LEU A 25 -12.51 18.39 -14.56
C LEU A 25 -11.52 18.29 -15.72
N HIS A 26 -11.88 18.82 -16.90
CA HIS A 26 -10.99 18.84 -18.07
C HIS A 26 -9.73 19.70 -17.81
N ARG A 27 -9.88 20.84 -17.12
CA ARG A 27 -8.75 21.70 -16.73
C ARG A 27 -7.81 21.02 -15.73
N ILE A 28 -8.36 20.45 -14.66
CA ILE A 28 -7.59 19.72 -13.64
C ILE A 28 -6.86 18.53 -14.27
N ARG A 29 -7.57 17.75 -15.10
CA ARG A 29 -7.02 16.59 -15.79
C ARG A 29 -5.81 16.96 -16.67
N ASN A 30 -5.93 18.03 -17.46
CA ASN A 30 -4.83 18.49 -18.32
C ASN A 30 -3.68 19.10 -17.50
N ALA A 31 -3.98 19.78 -16.39
CA ALA A 31 -2.96 20.34 -15.49
C ALA A 31 -2.12 19.27 -14.78
N ILE A 32 -2.70 18.08 -14.51
CA ILE A 32 -2.04 16.94 -13.87
C ILE A 32 -1.42 15.99 -14.91
N GLY A 33 -1.80 16.11 -16.19
CA GLY A 33 -1.20 15.39 -17.33
C GLY A 33 -1.86 14.06 -17.69
N PHE A 34 -3.10 13.84 -17.26
CA PHE A 34 -3.83 12.62 -17.58
C PHE A 34 -4.55 12.73 -18.93
N ASN A 35 -4.31 11.78 -19.85
CA ASN A 35 -5.00 11.76 -21.14
C ASN A 35 -6.42 11.17 -21.07
N ARG A 36 -6.72 10.36 -20.04
CA ARG A 36 -8.00 9.65 -19.87
C ARG A 36 -8.55 9.90 -18.46
N SER A 37 -9.87 10.08 -18.34
CA SER A 37 -10.54 10.37 -17.06
C SER A 37 -10.46 9.20 -16.06
N TYR A 38 -10.51 7.95 -16.54
CA TYR A 38 -10.41 6.79 -15.65
C TYR A 38 -9.03 6.72 -14.94
N ASN A 39 -7.94 7.12 -15.61
CA ASN A 39 -6.62 7.17 -14.96
C ASN A 39 -6.55 8.25 -13.88
N LEU A 40 -7.22 9.39 -14.09
CA LEU A 40 -7.35 10.42 -13.06
C LEU A 40 -8.16 9.91 -11.85
N ALA A 41 -9.26 9.20 -12.09
CA ALA A 41 -10.07 8.61 -11.04
C ALA A 41 -9.28 7.56 -10.24
N LEU A 42 -8.55 6.66 -10.90
CA LEU A 42 -7.69 5.68 -10.25
C LEU A 42 -6.59 6.35 -9.43
N TRP A 43 -5.93 7.38 -9.98
CA TRP A 43 -4.93 8.15 -9.24
C TRP A 43 -5.55 8.80 -8.00
N PHE A 44 -6.70 9.43 -8.12
CA PHE A 44 -7.39 10.03 -6.97
C PHE A 44 -7.76 9.00 -5.91
N ILE A 45 -8.27 7.83 -6.31
CA ILE A 45 -8.63 6.75 -5.38
C ILE A 45 -7.39 6.20 -4.67
N PHE A 46 -6.38 5.74 -5.41
CA PHE A 46 -5.24 5.04 -4.81
C PHE A 46 -4.22 6.00 -4.19
N SER A 47 -3.80 7.02 -4.94
CA SER A 47 -2.86 8.02 -4.43
C SER A 47 -3.53 8.91 -3.39
N GLY A 48 -4.80 9.31 -3.59
CA GLY A 48 -5.53 10.07 -2.58
C GLY A 48 -5.80 9.28 -1.29
N ALA A 49 -6.16 7.99 -1.37
CA ALA A 49 -6.28 7.15 -0.19
C ALA A 49 -4.94 7.01 0.55
N LEU A 50 -3.82 6.82 -0.17
CA LEU A 50 -2.50 6.75 0.42
C LEU A 50 -2.10 8.08 1.08
N PHE A 51 -2.39 9.21 0.45
CA PHE A 51 -2.18 10.54 1.02
C PHE A 51 -2.98 10.73 2.31
N GLY A 52 -4.29 10.48 2.26
CA GLY A 52 -5.19 10.63 3.41
C GLY A 52 -4.79 9.73 4.57
N PHE A 53 -4.47 8.46 4.28
CA PHE A 53 -3.94 7.54 5.28
C PHE A 53 -2.64 8.06 5.91
N THR A 54 -1.71 8.55 5.08
CA THR A 54 -0.42 9.06 5.57
C THR A 54 -0.59 10.28 6.45
N LEU A 55 -1.44 11.24 6.05
CA LEU A 55 -1.75 12.41 6.88
C LEU A 55 -2.40 12.02 8.21
N ALA A 56 -3.37 11.10 8.18
CA ALA A 56 -4.03 10.61 9.38
C ALA A 56 -3.08 9.91 10.36
N ARG A 57 -1.98 9.33 9.85
CA ARG A 57 -0.97 8.63 10.66
C ARG A 57 0.29 9.44 10.90
N PHE A 58 0.42 10.65 10.36
CA PHE A 58 1.62 11.47 10.52
C PHE A 58 1.89 11.82 11.99
N SER A 59 0.82 11.98 12.78
CA SER A 59 0.87 12.21 14.22
C SER A 59 1.53 11.07 15.00
N TYR A 60 1.66 9.87 14.43
CA TYR A 60 2.31 8.73 15.08
C TYR A 60 3.82 8.89 15.22
N LEU A 61 4.44 9.84 14.50
CA LEU A 61 5.83 10.24 14.73
C LEU A 61 6.03 10.85 16.13
N ASN A 62 4.97 11.41 16.74
CA ASN A 62 4.98 11.71 18.16
C ASN A 62 4.80 10.41 18.97
N PHE A 63 5.89 9.65 19.06
CA PHE A 63 5.87 8.28 19.55
C PHE A 63 5.38 8.18 21.01
N ARG A 64 5.91 9.00 21.92
CA ARG A 64 5.54 8.96 23.36
C ARG A 64 4.32 9.79 23.73
N GLY A 65 3.83 10.65 22.83
CA GLY A 65 2.65 11.48 23.06
C GLY A 65 1.37 10.87 22.49
N ILE A 66 1.45 10.29 21.29
CA ILE A 66 0.28 9.86 20.52
C ILE A 66 0.29 8.35 20.26
N PHE A 67 1.40 7.80 19.77
CA PHE A 67 1.43 6.39 19.35
C PHE A 67 1.42 5.39 20.53
N CYS A 68 2.37 5.56 21.46
CA CYS A 68 2.47 4.82 22.71
C CYS A 68 2.55 5.81 23.89
N PRO A 69 1.42 6.41 24.31
CA PRO A 69 1.40 7.37 25.39
C PRO A 69 1.79 6.72 26.72
N LYS A 70 2.48 7.44 27.60
CA LYS A 70 2.78 6.94 28.96
C LYS A 70 1.53 6.80 29.85
N LYS A 71 0.48 7.58 29.56
CA LYS A 71 -0.71 7.72 30.42
C LYS A 71 -1.88 6.81 30.03
N SER A 72 -1.91 6.33 28.79
CA SER A 72 -2.85 5.29 28.34
C SER A 72 -2.04 4.07 27.94
N SER A 73 -2.51 2.89 28.33
CA SER A 73 -2.09 1.66 27.68
C SER A 73 -2.40 1.81 26.18
N GLY A 74 -1.37 2.08 25.37
CA GLY A 74 -1.51 2.06 23.91
C GLY A 74 -1.93 0.66 23.44
N GLY A 75 -1.83 0.40 22.14
CA GLY A 75 -1.98 -0.98 21.64
C GLY A 75 -1.07 -1.96 22.40
N ASN A 76 -1.45 -3.23 22.44
CA ASN A 76 -0.72 -4.29 23.15
C ASN A 76 0.78 -4.33 22.78
N GLU A 77 1.12 -3.88 21.58
CA GLU A 77 2.49 -3.83 21.06
C GLU A 77 3.36 -2.77 21.74
N CYS A 78 2.76 -1.74 22.35
CA CYS A 78 3.50 -0.70 23.06
C CYS A 78 4.31 -1.25 24.23
N TYR A 79 3.88 -2.35 24.85
CA TYR A 79 4.70 -3.07 25.83
C TYR A 79 6.07 -3.42 25.24
N TYR A 80 6.10 -3.99 24.04
CA TYR A 80 7.34 -4.37 23.38
C TYR A 80 8.12 -3.17 22.87
N TYR A 81 7.43 -2.17 22.29
CA TYR A 81 8.09 -0.99 21.73
C TYR A 81 8.69 -0.05 22.76
N LEU A 82 8.25 -0.11 24.02
CA LEU A 82 8.77 0.73 25.08
C LEU A 82 9.86 0.03 25.91
N ASN A 83 9.76 -1.29 26.09
CA ASN A 83 10.66 -2.02 26.97
C ASN A 83 11.86 -2.64 26.24
N PHE A 84 11.78 -2.87 24.93
CA PHE A 84 12.82 -3.57 24.18
C PHE A 84 13.43 -2.70 23.08
N PRO A 85 14.76 -2.43 23.13
CA PRO A 85 15.43 -1.55 22.16
C PRO A 85 15.23 -1.95 20.70
N ARG A 86 15.28 -3.26 20.40
CA ARG A 86 15.07 -3.78 19.04
C ARG A 86 13.73 -3.31 18.47
N TYR A 87 12.65 -3.50 19.21
CA TYR A 87 11.32 -3.19 18.71
C TYR A 87 11.05 -1.69 18.71
N HIS A 88 11.65 -0.96 19.65
CA HIS A 88 11.64 0.51 19.66
C HIS A 88 12.29 1.10 18.40
N VAL A 89 13.50 0.66 18.07
CA VAL A 89 14.20 1.08 16.84
C VAL A 89 13.40 0.68 15.61
N GLY A 90 12.86 -0.54 15.59
CA GLY A 90 12.08 -1.06 14.46
C GLY A 90 10.85 -0.22 14.14
N ILE A 91 10.02 0.12 15.14
CA ILE A 91 8.80 0.91 14.90
C ILE A 91 9.12 2.36 14.53
N ILE A 92 10.14 2.98 15.14
CA ILE A 92 10.56 4.34 14.77
C ILE A 92 11.09 4.35 13.35
N LEU A 93 11.98 3.42 13.00
CA LEU A 93 12.52 3.29 11.65
C LEU A 93 11.39 3.10 10.64
N HIS A 94 10.43 2.21 10.94
CA HIS A 94 9.27 1.97 10.09
C HIS A 94 8.46 3.23 9.83
N LEU A 95 8.03 3.94 10.89
CA LEU A 95 7.17 5.12 10.78
C LEU A 95 7.90 6.31 10.15
N ALA A 96 9.12 6.60 10.61
CA ALA A 96 9.93 7.73 10.16
C ALA A 96 10.31 7.65 8.68
N THR A 97 10.23 6.46 8.08
CA THR A 97 10.58 6.26 6.66
C THR A 97 9.36 5.98 5.79
N ILE A 98 8.34 5.25 6.25
CA ILE A 98 7.15 4.95 5.42
C ILE A 98 6.27 6.18 5.19
N LEU A 99 6.06 7.00 6.22
CA LEU A 99 5.20 8.16 6.13
C LEU A 99 5.73 9.18 5.10
N PRO A 100 7.01 9.61 5.15
CA PRO A 100 7.53 10.46 4.09
C PRO A 100 7.59 9.76 2.72
N ALA A 101 7.90 8.46 2.66
CA ALA A 101 7.88 7.72 1.38
C ALA A 101 6.50 7.80 0.71
N CYS A 102 5.42 7.52 1.45
CA CYS A 102 4.05 7.56 0.94
C CYS A 102 3.62 8.96 0.49
N LEU A 103 4.06 10.03 1.17
CA LEU A 103 3.83 11.41 0.69
C LEU A 103 4.53 11.66 -0.65
N LEU A 104 5.79 11.24 -0.75
CA LEU A 104 6.62 11.47 -1.94
C LEU A 104 6.15 10.66 -3.16
N VAL A 105 5.50 9.53 -2.94
CA VAL A 105 4.93 8.64 -3.98
C VAL A 105 3.82 9.31 -4.78
N LEU A 106 3.09 10.26 -4.20
CA LEU A 106 2.07 11.02 -4.93
C LEU A 106 2.65 11.70 -6.16
N PHE A 107 3.85 12.28 -6.00
CA PHE A 107 4.55 12.92 -7.09
C PHE A 107 5.09 11.91 -8.11
N GLN A 108 5.39 10.68 -7.70
CA GLN A 108 5.83 9.62 -8.61
C GLN A 108 4.74 9.21 -9.59
N PHE A 109 3.50 9.11 -9.13
CA PHE A 109 2.36 8.70 -9.96
C PHE A 109 1.64 9.87 -10.65
N THR A 110 2.12 11.10 -10.46
CA THR A 110 1.59 12.29 -11.14
C THR A 110 2.25 12.45 -12.53
N PRO A 111 1.51 12.29 -13.65
CA PRO A 111 2.10 12.23 -14.99
C PRO A 111 2.91 13.48 -15.38
N VAL A 112 2.44 14.68 -15.03
CA VAL A 112 3.15 15.94 -15.33
C VAL A 112 4.56 15.96 -14.75
N ILE A 113 4.78 15.35 -13.59
CA ILE A 113 6.10 15.31 -12.95
C ILE A 113 7.09 14.55 -13.82
N ARG A 114 6.70 13.38 -14.34
CA ARG A 114 7.56 12.61 -15.24
C ARG A 114 7.75 13.29 -16.60
N GLN A 115 6.73 13.98 -17.11
CA GLN A 115 6.77 14.63 -18.42
C GLN A 115 7.62 15.91 -18.43
N LYS A 116 7.54 16.73 -17.37
CA LYS A 116 8.19 18.05 -17.31
C LYS A 116 9.38 18.11 -16.36
N PHE A 117 9.39 17.30 -15.30
CA PHE A 117 10.37 17.35 -14.21
C PHE A 117 11.10 16.00 -14.04
N LEU A 118 11.70 15.51 -15.12
CA LEU A 118 12.28 14.16 -15.18
C LEU A 118 13.39 13.94 -14.14
N LEU A 119 14.26 14.94 -13.90
CA LEU A 119 15.32 14.83 -12.89
C LEU A 119 14.73 14.66 -11.48
N PHE A 120 13.71 15.45 -11.14
CA PHE A 120 12.99 15.32 -9.88
C PHE A 120 12.33 13.95 -9.75
N HIS A 121 11.64 13.46 -10.79
CA HIS A 121 11.05 12.11 -10.79
C HIS A 121 12.09 11.03 -10.45
N ARG A 122 13.29 11.11 -11.04
CA ARG A 122 14.40 10.16 -10.80
C ARG A 122 14.92 10.24 -9.37
N ILE A 123 15.31 11.42 -8.90
CA ILE A 123 15.87 11.62 -7.55
C ILE A 123 14.83 11.19 -6.50
N ASN A 124 13.61 11.72 -6.62
CA ASN A 124 12.52 11.37 -5.73
C ASN A 124 12.22 9.86 -5.76
N GLY A 125 12.37 9.20 -6.92
CA GLY A 125 12.14 7.77 -7.08
C GLY A 125 13.13 6.95 -6.26
N TYR A 126 14.42 7.24 -6.35
CA TYR A 126 15.43 6.55 -5.53
C TYR A 126 15.26 6.84 -4.04
N THR A 127 14.95 8.08 -3.66
CA THR A 127 14.67 8.43 -2.25
C THR A 127 13.50 7.63 -1.70
N VAL A 128 12.40 7.56 -2.44
CA VAL A 128 11.20 6.79 -2.06
C VAL A 128 11.52 5.30 -1.88
N LEU A 129 12.28 4.71 -2.80
CA LEU A 129 12.66 3.29 -2.69
C LEU A 129 13.59 3.01 -1.51
N LEU A 130 14.54 3.91 -1.24
CA LEU A 130 15.42 3.80 -0.07
C LEU A 130 14.63 3.87 1.24
N LEU A 131 13.74 4.87 1.36
CA LEU A 131 12.87 5.01 2.52
C LEU A 131 11.97 3.79 2.70
N PHE A 132 11.40 3.25 1.61
CA PHE A 132 10.59 2.05 1.67
C PHE A 132 11.41 0.81 2.13
N ALA A 133 12.64 0.65 1.65
CA ALA A 133 13.51 -0.45 2.06
C ALA A 133 13.85 -0.37 3.56
N LEU A 134 14.20 0.82 4.06
CA LEU A 134 14.43 1.05 5.49
C LEU A 134 13.16 0.79 6.31
N SER A 135 12.01 1.23 5.80
CA SER A 135 10.72 0.98 6.43
C SER A 135 10.40 -0.52 6.54
N THR A 136 10.71 -1.27 5.48
CA THR A 136 10.48 -2.72 5.42
C THR A 136 11.37 -3.44 6.42
N ALA A 137 12.63 -3.03 6.55
CA ALA A 137 13.52 -3.54 7.60
C ALA A 137 12.94 -3.28 9.00
N GLY A 138 12.47 -2.06 9.27
CA GLY A 138 11.78 -1.71 10.51
C GLY A 138 10.53 -2.56 10.77
N ALA A 139 9.69 -2.80 9.75
CA ALA A 139 8.51 -3.64 9.82
C ALA A 139 8.85 -5.10 10.17
N LEU A 140 9.86 -5.67 9.53
CA LEU A 140 10.32 -7.04 9.83
C LEU A 140 10.89 -7.15 11.24
N MET A 141 11.53 -6.10 11.78
CA MET A 141 12.01 -6.09 13.16
C MET A 141 10.89 -6.22 14.18
N ILE A 142 9.69 -5.68 13.89
CA ILE A 142 8.54 -5.64 14.81
C ILE A 142 7.45 -6.68 14.49
N ALA A 143 7.57 -7.43 13.39
CA ALA A 143 6.54 -8.36 12.91
C ALA A 143 6.09 -9.37 13.97
N ARG A 144 7.02 -9.86 14.80
CA ARG A 144 6.75 -10.83 15.88
C ARG A 144 5.77 -10.35 16.95
N HIS A 145 5.54 -9.04 17.08
CA HIS A 145 4.63 -8.49 18.10
C HIS A 145 3.53 -7.62 17.51
N THR A 146 3.59 -7.31 16.21
CA THR A 146 2.61 -6.49 15.50
C THR A 146 1.24 -7.16 15.52
N PHE A 147 0.22 -6.48 16.05
CA PHE A 147 -1.15 -6.99 16.21
C PHE A 147 -1.23 -8.37 16.88
N GLY A 148 -0.31 -8.62 17.81
CA GLY A 148 -0.25 -9.87 18.57
C GLY A 148 0.64 -10.95 17.98
N GLY A 149 1.20 -10.75 16.79
CA GLY A 149 2.37 -11.49 16.36
C GLY A 149 2.14 -12.94 15.95
N GLY A 150 0.89 -13.33 15.65
CA GLY A 150 0.58 -14.67 15.18
C GLY A 150 1.35 -15.05 13.92
N LEU A 151 1.50 -16.35 13.67
CA LEU A 151 2.21 -16.85 12.48
C LEU A 151 1.53 -16.42 11.17
N ASP A 152 0.22 -16.21 11.19
CA ASP A 152 -0.56 -15.60 10.12
C ASP A 152 -0.10 -14.16 9.83
N THR A 153 0.13 -13.36 10.87
CA THR A 153 0.65 -11.99 10.77
C THR A 153 2.10 -11.99 10.28
N GLN A 154 2.96 -12.81 10.86
CA GLN A 154 4.37 -12.88 10.48
C GLN A 154 4.55 -13.36 9.03
N SER A 155 3.81 -14.39 8.62
CA SER A 155 3.84 -14.90 7.23
C SER A 155 3.33 -13.86 6.24
N ALA A 156 2.21 -13.18 6.55
CA ALA A 156 1.66 -12.13 5.69
C ALA A 156 2.62 -10.94 5.54
N VAL A 157 3.22 -10.46 6.64
CA VAL A 157 4.19 -9.37 6.62
C VAL A 157 5.47 -9.76 5.87
N GLY A 158 6.00 -10.96 6.11
CA GLY A 158 7.16 -11.48 5.41
C GLY A 158 6.92 -11.62 3.91
N PHE A 159 5.76 -12.16 3.51
CA PHE A 159 5.38 -12.30 2.12
C PHE A 159 5.16 -10.94 1.44
N LEU A 160 4.49 -9.99 2.10
CA LEU A 160 4.34 -8.63 1.61
C LEU A 160 5.70 -7.95 1.40
N ALA A 161 6.64 -8.11 2.34
CA ALA A 161 7.99 -7.58 2.22
C ALA A 161 8.72 -8.18 1.00
N LEU A 162 8.64 -9.49 0.80
CA LEU A 162 9.24 -10.17 -0.36
C LEU A 162 8.65 -9.66 -1.69
N LEU A 163 7.32 -9.59 -1.79
CA LEU A 163 6.66 -9.12 -3.01
C LEU A 163 6.99 -7.66 -3.34
N THR A 164 6.96 -6.78 -2.34
CA THR A 164 7.22 -5.35 -2.54
C THR A 164 8.68 -5.08 -2.86
N VAL A 165 9.61 -5.58 -2.05
CA VAL A 165 11.06 -5.43 -2.27
C VAL A 165 11.48 -6.09 -3.58
N GLY A 166 11.00 -7.31 -3.85
CA GLY A 166 11.25 -8.00 -5.11
C GLY A 166 10.76 -7.19 -6.31
N SER A 167 9.54 -6.65 -6.25
CA SER A 167 9.00 -5.79 -7.31
C SER A 167 9.84 -4.54 -7.54
N PHE A 168 10.32 -3.90 -6.48
CA PHE A 168 11.16 -2.71 -6.59
C PHE A 168 12.57 -3.00 -7.10
N ILE A 169 13.18 -4.13 -6.70
CA ILE A 169 14.46 -4.57 -7.27
C ILE A 169 14.31 -4.83 -8.77
N ILE A 170 13.28 -5.58 -9.17
CA ILE A 170 13.01 -5.87 -10.57
C ILE A 170 12.72 -4.58 -11.35
N SER A 171 11.99 -3.62 -10.79
CA SER A 171 11.71 -2.34 -11.45
C SER A 171 12.97 -1.48 -11.63
N ILE A 172 13.92 -1.52 -10.69
CA ILE A 172 15.23 -0.87 -10.80
C ILE A 172 16.06 -1.55 -11.90
N ILE A 173 16.11 -2.88 -11.94
CA ILE A 173 16.84 -3.61 -12.99
C ILE A 173 16.30 -3.23 -14.38
N ASN A 174 14.98 -3.20 -14.54
CA ASN A 174 14.34 -2.87 -15.82
C ASN A 174 14.61 -1.41 -16.24
N ILE A 175 14.54 -0.43 -15.34
CA ILE A 175 14.83 0.96 -15.73
C ILE A 175 16.30 1.18 -16.08
N LYS A 176 17.23 0.48 -15.40
CA LYS A 176 18.67 0.50 -15.76
C LYS A 176 18.92 -0.15 -17.12
N ARG A 177 18.05 -1.06 -17.55
CA ARG A 177 18.04 -1.65 -18.89
C ARG A 177 17.17 -0.90 -19.91
N LEU A 178 16.71 0.31 -19.56
CA LEU A 178 15.86 1.15 -20.40
C LEU A 178 14.51 0.50 -20.80
N GLN A 179 14.04 -0.49 -20.04
CA GLN A 179 12.73 -1.14 -20.20
C GLN A 179 11.68 -0.41 -19.37
N ILE A 180 11.16 0.68 -19.92
CA ILE A 180 10.26 1.59 -19.23
C ILE A 180 8.89 0.95 -18.99
N GLU A 181 8.43 0.10 -19.91
CA GLU A 181 7.20 -0.67 -19.81
C GLU A 181 7.23 -1.62 -18.61
N GLN A 182 8.33 -2.37 -18.45
CA GLN A 182 8.51 -3.30 -17.34
C GLN A 182 8.76 -2.56 -16.03
N HIS A 183 9.57 -1.50 -16.05
CA HIS A 183 9.74 -0.63 -14.89
C HIS A 183 8.39 -0.12 -14.36
N ARG A 184 7.52 0.38 -15.24
CA ARG A 184 6.17 0.83 -14.87
C ARG A 184 5.36 -0.32 -14.27
N ALA A 185 5.34 -1.48 -14.92
CA ALA A 185 4.55 -2.62 -14.47
C ALA A 185 4.97 -3.09 -13.07
N TRP A 186 6.27 -3.25 -12.83
CA TRP A 186 6.80 -3.65 -11.53
C TRP A 186 6.71 -2.56 -10.46
N MET A 187 6.82 -1.29 -10.82
CA MET A 187 6.52 -0.19 -9.88
C MET A 187 5.06 -0.20 -9.43
N LEU A 188 4.12 -0.44 -10.36
CA LEU A 188 2.70 -0.56 -10.02
C LEU A 188 2.46 -1.75 -9.09
N ARG A 189 3.01 -2.93 -9.39
CA ARG A 189 2.93 -4.11 -8.51
C ARG A 189 3.39 -3.79 -7.09
N GLY A 190 4.61 -3.28 -6.94
CA GLY A 190 5.16 -2.96 -5.62
C GLY A 190 4.31 -1.96 -4.83
N TRP A 191 3.82 -0.89 -5.47
CA TRP A 191 3.01 0.12 -4.77
C TRP A 191 1.58 -0.32 -4.48
N PHE A 192 0.97 -1.16 -5.32
CA PHE A 192 -0.32 -1.77 -5.01
C PHE A 192 -0.19 -2.76 -3.86
N TYR A 193 0.83 -3.62 -3.86
CA TYR A 193 1.09 -4.51 -2.73
C TYR A 193 1.28 -3.70 -1.43
N ALA A 194 2.09 -2.64 -1.45
CA ALA A 194 2.27 -1.74 -0.30
C ALA A 194 0.96 -1.08 0.15
N GLY A 195 0.11 -0.68 -0.80
CA GLY A 195 -1.21 -0.08 -0.57
C GLY A 195 -2.21 -0.99 0.14
N CYS A 196 -1.98 -2.31 0.17
CA CYS A 196 -2.87 -3.26 0.84
C CYS A 196 -3.05 -2.98 2.34
N ILE A 197 -2.11 -2.27 2.98
CA ILE A 197 -2.21 -1.88 4.40
C ILE A 197 -3.44 -1.02 4.69
N ILE A 198 -3.88 -0.19 3.74
CA ILE A 198 -5.08 0.64 3.89
C ILE A 198 -6.31 -0.27 3.90
N THR A 199 -6.42 -1.16 2.92
CA THR A 199 -7.51 -2.14 2.81
C THR A 199 -7.51 -3.10 4.01
N THR A 200 -6.32 -3.50 4.49
CA THR A 200 -6.15 -4.33 5.69
C THR A 200 -6.84 -3.69 6.90
N ARG A 201 -6.70 -2.37 7.10
CA ARG A 201 -7.35 -1.68 8.22
C ARG A 201 -8.88 -1.73 8.13
N ILE A 202 -9.43 -1.61 6.93
CA ILE A 202 -10.88 -1.68 6.70
C ILE A 202 -11.39 -3.10 7.00
N ILE A 203 -10.77 -4.11 6.39
CA ILE A 203 -11.15 -5.52 6.57
C ILE A 203 -10.99 -5.94 8.04
N MET A 204 -9.88 -5.56 8.68
CA MET A 204 -9.62 -5.85 10.10
C MET A 204 -10.72 -5.30 11.01
N ILE A 205 -11.15 -4.05 10.81
CA ILE A 205 -12.21 -3.44 11.64
C ILE A 205 -13.54 -4.16 11.42
N ILE A 206 -13.90 -4.46 10.16
CA ILE A 206 -15.13 -5.18 9.83
C ILE A 206 -15.11 -6.58 10.45
N ALA A 207 -14.00 -7.30 10.32
CA ALA A 207 -13.82 -8.63 10.91
C ALA A 207 -13.91 -8.58 12.44
N ALA A 208 -13.23 -7.63 13.09
CA ALA A 208 -13.29 -7.45 14.53
C ALA A 208 -14.70 -7.15 15.04
N MET A 209 -15.47 -6.31 14.32
CA MET A 209 -16.89 -6.05 14.63
C MET A 209 -17.75 -7.30 14.41
N THR A 210 -17.51 -8.05 13.33
CA THR A 210 -18.26 -9.26 12.97
C THR A 210 -18.09 -10.35 14.02
N ILE A 211 -16.85 -10.63 14.44
CA ILE A 211 -16.60 -11.63 15.49
C ILE A 211 -17.19 -11.21 16.84
N SER A 212 -17.42 -9.90 17.05
CA SER A 212 -17.98 -9.36 18.30
C SER A 212 -19.51 -9.26 18.30
N SER A 213 -20.15 -9.50 17.16
CA SER A 213 -21.60 -9.33 16.98
C SER A 213 -22.49 -10.36 17.71
N PRO A 214 -22.09 -11.63 17.95
CA PRO A 214 -22.94 -12.58 18.64
C PRO A 214 -23.31 -12.14 20.07
N PRO A 215 -24.58 -12.28 20.51
CA PRO A 215 -25.05 -11.83 21.83
C PRO A 215 -24.34 -12.50 23.00
N ASP A 216 -23.99 -13.78 22.84
CA ASP A 216 -23.27 -14.57 23.85
C ASP A 216 -21.79 -14.18 23.95
N GLY A 217 -21.35 -13.28 23.06
CA GLY A 217 -19.96 -12.95 22.87
C GLY A 217 -19.27 -13.86 21.87
N GLY A 218 -18.59 -13.26 20.90
CA GLY A 218 -17.76 -14.01 19.96
C GLY A 218 -16.91 -15.10 20.59
N ALA A 219 -16.88 -16.28 19.96
CA ALA A 219 -16.12 -17.46 20.41
C ALA A 219 -14.60 -17.37 20.16
N TYR A 220 -14.06 -16.17 19.99
CA TYR A 220 -12.65 -15.96 19.64
C TYR A 220 -11.85 -15.54 20.86
N TYR A 221 -10.73 -16.22 21.06
CA TYR A 221 -9.83 -16.01 22.18
C TYR A 221 -8.38 -16.07 21.70
N THR A 222 -7.49 -15.41 22.44
CA THR A 222 -6.05 -15.44 22.17
C THR A 222 -5.28 -15.45 23.48
N ALA A 223 -4.20 -16.23 23.55
CA ALA A 223 -3.31 -16.22 24.70
C ALA A 223 -2.47 -14.93 24.71
N ARG A 224 -2.32 -14.32 25.89
CA ARG A 224 -1.51 -13.13 26.12
C ARG A 224 -0.62 -13.29 27.35
N PRO A 225 0.66 -12.93 27.26
CA PRO A 225 1.55 -12.90 28.42
C PRO A 225 1.02 -11.99 29.55
N CYS A 226 1.17 -12.43 30.80
CA CYS A 226 0.68 -11.70 31.97
C CYS A 226 1.43 -10.39 32.24
N ASP A 227 2.70 -10.28 31.83
CA ASP A 227 3.48 -9.04 31.86
C ASP A 227 2.91 -7.97 30.91
N GLN A 228 2.47 -8.39 29.72
CA GLN A 228 1.77 -7.53 28.77
C GLN A 228 0.41 -7.11 29.30
N LEU A 229 -0.33 -8.01 29.96
CA LEU A 229 -1.60 -7.66 30.60
C LEU A 229 -1.42 -6.68 31.76
N LEU A 230 -0.38 -6.87 32.58
CA LEU A 230 0.01 -5.91 33.61
C LEU A 230 0.34 -4.54 33.00
N PHE A 231 1.04 -4.51 31.87
CA PHE A 231 1.33 -3.25 31.17
C PHE A 231 0.04 -2.52 30.72
N ILE A 232 -0.98 -3.28 30.29
CA ILE A 232 -2.26 -2.72 29.82
C ILE A 232 -3.10 -2.22 31.00
N HIS A 233 -3.26 -3.04 32.04
CA HIS A 233 -4.11 -2.75 33.20
C HIS A 233 -3.39 -1.96 34.30
N LYS A 234 -2.09 -1.68 34.13
CA LYS A 234 -1.21 -0.87 34.99
C LYS A 234 -0.97 -1.38 36.41
N THR A 235 -1.91 -2.09 37.01
CA THR A 235 -1.85 -2.56 38.40
C THR A 235 -2.05 -4.06 38.48
N GLN A 236 -1.40 -4.68 39.48
CA GLN A 236 -1.57 -6.10 39.77
C GLN A 236 -3.02 -6.43 40.12
N ASN A 237 -3.65 -5.64 41.00
CA ASN A 237 -5.02 -5.89 41.46
C ASN A 237 -6.02 -5.86 40.31
N GLU A 238 -5.92 -4.87 39.40
CA GLU A 238 -6.80 -4.80 38.23
C GLU A 238 -6.53 -5.96 37.26
N THR A 239 -5.26 -6.31 37.04
CA THR A 239 -4.88 -7.45 36.20
C THR A 239 -5.47 -8.75 36.73
N LEU A 240 -5.33 -9.03 38.03
CA LEU A 240 -5.86 -10.23 38.68
C LEU A 240 -7.40 -10.24 38.76
N THR A 241 -8.03 -9.06 38.83
CA THR A 241 -9.50 -8.96 38.78
C THR A 241 -10.04 -9.44 37.43
N TYR A 242 -9.36 -9.10 36.33
CA TYR A 242 -9.79 -9.52 35.00
C TYR A 242 -9.22 -10.88 34.58
N TYR A 243 -8.02 -11.23 35.03
CA TYR A 243 -7.27 -12.43 34.68
C TYR A 243 -6.64 -13.08 35.92
N PRO A 244 -7.44 -13.76 36.76
CA PRO A 244 -6.95 -14.42 37.98
C PRO A 244 -5.82 -15.43 37.73
N THR A 245 -5.78 -16.03 36.54
CA THR A 245 -4.73 -17.00 36.16
C THR A 245 -3.33 -16.39 36.18
N CYS A 246 -3.20 -15.06 36.07
CA CYS A 246 -1.91 -14.38 36.19
C CYS A 246 -1.30 -14.38 37.60
N GLU A 247 -1.95 -14.99 38.60
CA GLU A 247 -1.40 -15.09 39.97
C GLU A 247 0.00 -15.72 39.99
N SER A 248 0.24 -16.77 39.20
CA SER A 248 1.56 -17.42 39.14
C SER A 248 2.68 -16.53 38.60
N TYR A 249 2.32 -15.49 37.83
CA TYR A 249 3.27 -14.49 37.37
C TYR A 249 3.66 -13.54 38.50
N PHE A 250 2.69 -13.06 39.30
CA PHE A 250 2.94 -12.12 40.39
C PHE A 250 3.60 -12.76 41.61
N ASN A 251 3.28 -14.03 41.92
CA ASN A 251 3.91 -14.75 43.02
C ASN A 251 5.31 -15.30 42.67
N GLY A 252 5.78 -15.10 41.44
CA GLY A 252 7.11 -15.51 40.96
C GLY A 252 7.24 -17.00 40.61
N SER A 253 6.18 -17.80 40.71
CA SER A 253 6.23 -19.23 40.40
C SER A 253 6.40 -19.53 38.91
N ASN A 254 5.87 -18.64 38.04
CA ASN A 254 6.03 -18.75 36.59
C ASN A 254 6.04 -17.36 35.93
N SER A 255 7.23 -16.87 35.58
CA SER A 255 7.43 -15.56 34.93
C SER A 255 6.90 -15.49 33.50
N ASN A 256 6.61 -16.63 32.87
CA ASN A 256 6.15 -16.73 31.48
C ASN A 256 4.69 -17.17 31.38
N HIS A 257 3.90 -16.98 32.45
CA HIS A 257 2.50 -17.36 32.44
C HIS A 257 1.70 -16.54 31.42
N GLU A 258 0.79 -17.20 30.71
CA GLU A 258 -0.10 -16.59 29.74
C GLU A 258 -1.55 -16.75 30.19
N ALA A 259 -2.37 -15.72 29.97
CA ALA A 259 -3.79 -15.76 30.21
C ALA A 259 -4.57 -15.74 28.89
N ILE A 260 -5.73 -16.38 28.89
CA ILE A 260 -6.63 -16.39 27.74
C ILE A 260 -7.44 -15.09 27.75
N VAL A 261 -7.33 -14.33 26.66
CA VAL A 261 -8.03 -13.06 26.47
C VAL A 261 -9.11 -13.23 25.42
N ARG A 262 -10.33 -12.83 25.76
CA ARG A 262 -11.44 -12.79 24.82
C ARG A 262 -11.26 -11.70 23.78
N ALA A 263 -11.50 -12.02 22.52
CA ALA A 263 -11.40 -11.08 21.40
C ALA A 263 -12.77 -10.47 21.12
N THR A 264 -13.04 -9.29 21.66
CA THR A 264 -14.30 -8.57 21.44
C THR A 264 -14.12 -7.05 21.39
N MET A 265 -14.82 -6.40 20.47
CA MET A 265 -14.97 -4.94 20.37
C MET A 265 -16.02 -4.40 21.34
N ASN A 266 -16.91 -5.26 21.85
CA ASN A 266 -17.96 -4.93 22.81
C ASN A 266 -17.46 -5.11 24.25
N SER A 267 -16.42 -4.37 24.63
CA SER A 267 -15.81 -4.43 25.97
C SER A 267 -15.23 -3.09 26.38
N THR A 268 -15.17 -2.85 27.69
CA THR A 268 -14.45 -1.71 28.28
C THR A 268 -12.98 -2.03 28.53
N LYS A 269 -12.58 -3.31 28.45
CA LYS A 269 -11.21 -3.76 28.72
C LYS A 269 -10.37 -3.56 27.47
N ALA A 270 -9.34 -2.72 27.55
CA ALA A 270 -8.44 -2.45 26.43
C ALA A 270 -7.82 -3.74 25.86
N SER A 271 -7.48 -4.71 26.72
CA SER A 271 -6.93 -6.02 26.32
C SER A 271 -7.85 -6.83 25.42
N GLU A 272 -9.17 -6.75 25.59
CA GLU A 272 -10.13 -7.53 24.79
C GLU A 272 -10.37 -6.88 23.41
N ILE A 273 -10.43 -5.54 23.36
CA ILE A 273 -10.54 -4.76 22.13
C ILE A 273 -9.30 -4.99 21.25
N THR A 274 -8.11 -4.86 21.83
CA THR A 274 -6.85 -5.07 21.11
C THR A 274 -6.67 -6.54 20.71
N ALA A 275 -7.20 -7.49 21.48
CA ALA A 275 -7.26 -8.89 21.07
C ALA A 275 -8.14 -9.09 19.82
N ALA A 276 -9.31 -8.46 19.73
CA ALA A 276 -10.19 -8.52 18.56
C ALA A 276 -9.52 -8.01 17.27
N LEU A 277 -8.85 -6.86 17.37
CA LEU A 277 -8.07 -6.31 16.26
C LEU A 277 -6.90 -7.22 15.90
N GLY A 278 -6.23 -7.79 16.91
CA GLY A 278 -5.09 -8.68 16.74
C GLY A 278 -5.43 -9.98 15.99
N VAL A 279 -6.43 -10.72 16.45
CA VAL A 279 -6.85 -11.99 15.81
C VAL A 279 -7.39 -11.80 14.40
N SER A 280 -7.85 -10.59 14.07
CA SER A 280 -8.37 -10.26 12.74
C SER A 280 -7.27 -9.79 11.77
N PHE A 281 -6.12 -9.36 12.26
CA PHE A 281 -5.13 -8.63 11.46
C PHE A 281 -4.46 -9.48 10.38
N GLY A 282 -3.93 -10.66 10.73
CA GLY A 282 -3.17 -11.48 9.78
C GLY A 282 -4.04 -11.98 8.63
N MET A 283 -5.26 -12.44 8.93
CA MET A 283 -6.27 -12.78 7.92
C MET A 283 -6.62 -11.58 7.03
N ALA A 284 -6.87 -10.40 7.64
CA ALA A 284 -7.20 -9.20 6.88
C ALA A 284 -6.05 -8.77 5.95
N LEU A 285 -4.80 -8.95 6.37
CA LEU A 285 -3.63 -8.63 5.58
C LEU A 285 -3.49 -9.58 4.38
N TRP A 286 -3.70 -10.89 4.58
CA TRP A 286 -3.72 -11.87 3.49
C TRP A 286 -4.81 -11.57 2.46
N LEU A 287 -6.03 -11.30 2.91
CA LEU A 287 -7.15 -10.99 2.02
C LEU A 287 -6.91 -9.69 1.24
N ALA A 288 -6.45 -8.64 1.93
CA ALA A 288 -6.10 -7.38 1.28
C ALA A 288 -4.98 -7.57 0.25
N LEU A 289 -3.95 -8.34 0.57
CA LEU A 289 -2.85 -8.62 -0.34
C LEU A 289 -3.34 -9.36 -1.59
N ALA A 290 -4.21 -10.38 -1.44
CA ALA A 290 -4.78 -11.10 -2.57
C ALA A 290 -5.61 -10.19 -3.48
N ILE A 291 -6.46 -9.32 -2.91
CA ILE A 291 -7.26 -8.35 -3.67
C ILE A 291 -6.36 -7.42 -4.49
N HIS A 292 -5.30 -6.88 -3.86
CA HIS A 292 -4.37 -5.97 -4.54
C HIS A 292 -3.51 -6.69 -5.57
N ALA A 293 -3.11 -7.93 -5.30
CA ALA A 293 -2.35 -8.77 -6.23
C ALA A 293 -3.14 -9.08 -7.50
N VAL A 294 -4.40 -9.48 -7.37
CA VAL A 294 -5.28 -9.70 -8.52
C VAL A 294 -5.61 -8.39 -9.22
N GLY A 295 -5.95 -7.35 -8.45
CA GLY A 295 -6.36 -6.05 -9.00
C GLY A 295 -5.29 -5.37 -9.85
N VAL A 296 -4.02 -5.43 -9.46
CA VAL A 296 -2.93 -4.84 -10.25
C VAL A 296 -2.70 -5.60 -11.56
N GLU A 297 -2.82 -6.93 -11.56
CA GLU A 297 -2.72 -7.71 -12.79
C GLU A 297 -3.88 -7.40 -13.74
N ILE A 298 -5.12 -7.34 -13.24
CA ILE A 298 -6.26 -6.92 -14.05
C ILE A 298 -5.99 -5.54 -14.67
N TYR A 299 -5.52 -4.57 -13.88
CA TYR A 299 -5.20 -3.22 -14.38
C TYR A 299 -4.14 -3.23 -15.50
N LEU A 300 -3.08 -4.03 -15.35
CA LEU A 300 -2.04 -4.15 -16.37
C LEU A 300 -2.56 -4.80 -17.65
N HIS A 301 -3.41 -5.84 -17.54
CA HIS A 301 -3.97 -6.55 -18.69
C HIS A 301 -5.04 -5.74 -19.44
N ILE A 302 -5.77 -4.85 -18.78
CA ILE A 302 -6.74 -3.95 -19.43
C ILE A 302 -6.11 -2.66 -19.98
N THR A 303 -4.79 -2.48 -19.83
CA THR A 303 -4.05 -1.31 -20.39
C THR A 303 -3.00 -1.68 -21.46
N PRO A 304 -3.30 -2.58 -22.42
CA PRO A 304 -2.30 -3.11 -23.36
C PRO A 304 -1.72 -2.02 -24.29
N LYS A 305 -2.54 -1.05 -24.70
CA LYS A 305 -2.10 0.07 -25.56
C LYS A 305 -1.01 0.91 -24.89
N GLU A 306 -1.09 1.10 -23.57
CA GLU A 306 -0.07 1.85 -22.84
C GLU A 306 1.21 1.04 -22.68
N ALA A 307 1.09 -0.27 -22.44
CA ALA A 307 2.23 -1.18 -22.40
C ALA A 307 2.99 -1.19 -23.73
N GLU A 308 2.28 -1.32 -24.85
CA GLU A 308 2.84 -1.28 -26.20
C GLU A 308 3.49 0.06 -26.53
N ARG A 309 2.81 1.17 -26.23
CA ARG A 309 3.37 2.52 -26.43
C ARG A 309 4.69 2.69 -25.68
N LEU A 310 4.76 2.23 -24.43
CA LEU A 310 5.99 2.29 -23.63
C LEU A 310 7.05 1.30 -24.11
N ARG A 311 6.66 0.18 -24.71
CA ARG A 311 7.59 -0.77 -25.32
C ARG A 311 8.29 -0.15 -26.54
N ASN A 312 7.55 0.55 -27.40
CA ASN A 312 8.14 1.32 -28.52
C ASN A 312 9.14 2.37 -28.03
N VAL A 313 8.81 3.11 -26.97
CA VAL A 313 9.74 4.10 -26.38
C VAL A 313 10.99 3.42 -25.80
N SER A 314 10.84 2.26 -25.17
CA SER A 314 11.95 1.50 -24.60
C SER A 314 12.87 0.99 -25.68
N PHE A 315 12.31 0.44 -26.77
CA PHE A 315 13.05 0.02 -27.94
C PHE A 315 13.88 1.15 -28.55
N ALA A 316 13.26 2.31 -28.81
CA ALA A 316 13.94 3.48 -29.36
C ALA A 316 15.13 3.91 -28.48
N ARG A 317 14.95 3.96 -27.15
CA ARG A 317 16.02 4.33 -26.21
C ARG A 317 17.14 3.30 -26.12
N GLN A 318 16.81 2.01 -26.23
CA GLN A 318 17.81 0.95 -26.24
C GLN A 318 18.65 1.00 -27.52
N MET A 319 18.04 1.33 -28.66
CA MET A 319 18.73 1.59 -29.93
C MET A 319 19.64 2.81 -29.85
N GLU A 320 19.14 3.94 -29.32
CA GLU A 320 19.93 5.16 -29.08
C GLU A 320 21.14 4.89 -28.15
N ALA A 321 20.99 3.99 -27.18
CA ALA A 321 22.06 3.56 -26.28
C ALA A 321 23.02 2.51 -26.88
N GLY A 322 22.83 2.11 -28.15
CA GLY A 322 23.68 1.13 -28.82
C GLY A 322 23.58 -0.30 -28.26
N MET A 323 22.45 -0.66 -27.63
CA MET A 323 22.28 -1.99 -27.06
C MET A 323 22.06 -3.04 -28.16
N LYS A 324 22.96 -4.03 -28.25
CA LYS A 324 22.92 -5.10 -29.28
C LYS A 324 21.62 -5.92 -29.32
N ASN A 325 20.90 -6.01 -28.20
CA ASN A 325 19.66 -6.77 -28.06
C ASN A 325 18.49 -5.86 -27.65
N SER A 326 18.24 -4.76 -28.35
CA SER A 326 17.12 -3.84 -28.05
C SER A 326 15.74 -4.51 -28.12
N TRP A 327 15.58 -5.54 -28.95
CA TRP A 327 14.36 -6.36 -29.04
C TRP A 327 14.20 -7.36 -27.87
N ASN A 328 15.29 -7.85 -27.27
CA ASN A 328 15.31 -8.92 -26.24
C ASN A 328 16.09 -8.54 -24.95
N GLY A 329 16.34 -7.26 -24.73
CA GLY A 329 17.09 -6.79 -23.58
C GLY A 329 16.25 -6.92 -22.33
N GLY A 330 16.80 -7.43 -21.23
CA GLY A 330 16.08 -7.42 -19.95
C GLY A 330 15.98 -8.69 -19.12
N LEU A 331 15.02 -8.58 -18.20
CA LEU A 331 14.21 -9.67 -17.68
C LEU A 331 12.95 -9.86 -18.57
N ALA A 332 13.07 -9.58 -19.87
CA ALA A 332 11.98 -9.74 -20.82
C ALA A 332 11.61 -11.23 -20.94
N VAL A 333 10.32 -11.54 -21.08
CA VAL A 333 9.83 -12.92 -21.21
C VAL A 333 10.46 -13.60 -22.43
N GLN A 334 10.77 -12.85 -23.49
CA GLN A 334 11.48 -13.33 -24.68
C GLN A 334 12.90 -13.84 -24.42
N ARG A 335 13.50 -13.45 -23.29
CA ARG A 335 14.85 -13.88 -22.89
C ARG A 335 14.84 -14.96 -21.82
N LEU A 336 13.86 -14.94 -20.93
CA LEU A 336 13.78 -15.85 -19.78
C LEU A 336 12.79 -17.01 -20.00
N GLY A 337 11.86 -16.87 -20.93
CA GLY A 337 10.84 -17.85 -21.29
C GLY A 337 10.76 -18.04 -22.80
N ASP A 338 9.61 -18.54 -23.27
CA ASP A 338 9.35 -19.01 -24.63
C ASP A 338 8.50 -18.06 -25.47
N ALA A 339 8.37 -16.80 -25.04
CA ALA A 339 7.58 -15.81 -25.77
C ALA A 339 8.21 -15.45 -27.12
N GLU A 340 7.37 -15.24 -28.14
CA GLU A 340 7.79 -14.77 -29.45
C GLU A 340 8.57 -13.45 -29.36
N THR A 341 9.56 -13.31 -30.24
CA THR A 341 10.37 -12.10 -30.35
C THR A 341 9.46 -10.92 -30.65
N TRP A 342 9.50 -9.90 -29.78
CA TRP A 342 8.71 -8.70 -30.00
C TRP A 342 9.32 -7.85 -31.12
N VAL A 343 8.50 -7.45 -32.09
CA VAL A 343 8.87 -6.56 -33.18
C VAL A 343 8.04 -5.27 -33.10
N PRO A 344 8.63 -4.08 -33.29
CA PRO A 344 7.87 -2.84 -33.37
C PRO A 344 6.82 -2.94 -34.47
N ARG A 345 5.55 -2.63 -34.17
CA ARG A 345 4.54 -2.47 -35.23
C ARG A 345 4.79 -1.15 -35.93
N GLU A 346 5.05 -1.19 -37.23
CA GLU A 346 5.09 0.02 -38.07
C GLU A 346 3.71 0.69 -38.03
N HIS A 347 3.70 2.00 -37.83
CA HIS A 347 2.50 2.83 -37.79
C HIS A 347 2.36 3.63 -39.07
#